data_AF-A0A1J4K8J0-F1
#
_entry.id   AF-A0A1J4K8J0-F1
#
_cell.length_a   1.000
_cell.length_b   1.000
_cell.length_c   1.000
_cell.angle_alpha   90.00
_cell.angle_beta   90.00
_cell.angle_gamma   90.00
#
_symmetry.space_group_name_H-M   'P 1'
#
loop_
_entity.id
_entity.type
_entity.pdbx_description
1 polymer ?
#
loop_
_entity_poly.entity_id
_entity_poly.type
_entity_poly.pdbx_seq_one_letter_code
_entity_poly.pdbx_strand_id
1 'polypeptide(L)'
;MFTSMESEGDEEISRNRFLRLSSLSLTILSAVFFFGAIYLLRSAKSYPTHFMRRRHSIIFSTGNIQVINKTFYEHFEYKSSQISIFDSYFYYCRQNSLKYEGGDGGAIFITAITSIIENCIFRGNFASHNGGALYIKSVSSSLLKNTIFDHNLAGHFSGGVFCFNVFSFLVENSNFSFNAAQKVSSLSISYCPRVNTNNLIFFKNDALDYGTMLIENSIFSDVASLFSQNSAGITTSIKLNGNTKCDFTKIKFFDQANYSMTATPTDEAVLHECFLTRDSKLEFNENEGKIEISGFTISQQIKFNYNSLPPIPTYHEISNITIIPTTELQDNLPLGIESKISPSSPQWKVMMIILYTFAIVLLAHAVKQYISVQNKASTHQNEFDYPQIFSFENEIDGRKFENI
;
A
#
# COMPACT_ATOMS: atom_id res chain seq x y z
N MET A 1 22.37 -64.74 -16.64
CA MET A 1 21.65 -64.27 -15.45
C MET A 1 22.29 -62.95 -15.05
N PHE A 2 21.80 -61.87 -15.63
CA PHE A 2 20.90 -60.91 -14.97
C PHE A 2 21.65 -60.04 -13.94
N THR A 3 22.09 -58.87 -14.43
CA THR A 3 21.89 -57.53 -13.84
C THR A 3 21.52 -57.48 -12.35
N SER A 4 22.36 -56.84 -11.52
CA SER A 4 21.98 -55.97 -10.39
C SER A 4 23.12 -55.84 -9.36
N MET A 5 24.14 -55.02 -9.60
CA MET A 5 25.07 -54.65 -8.50
C MET A 5 25.67 -53.22 -8.60
N GLU A 6 25.15 -52.33 -9.45
CA GLU A 6 25.69 -50.96 -9.57
C GLU A 6 24.67 -49.84 -9.27
N SER A 7 23.47 -50.12 -8.73
CA SER A 7 22.48 -49.05 -8.46
C SER A 7 22.32 -48.61 -7.01
N GLU A 8 22.87 -49.32 -6.01
CA GLU A 8 22.59 -48.99 -4.60
C GLU A 8 23.49 -47.88 -4.03
N GLY A 9 24.76 -47.77 -4.47
CA GLY A 9 25.69 -46.76 -3.98
C GLY A 9 25.37 -45.32 -4.44
N ASP A 10 24.92 -45.15 -5.68
CA ASP A 10 24.58 -43.84 -6.26
C ASP A 10 23.18 -43.35 -5.81
N GLU A 11 22.23 -44.26 -5.55
CA GLU A 11 20.95 -43.91 -4.93
C GLU A 11 21.09 -43.45 -3.49
N GLU A 12 22.00 -44.04 -2.71
CA GLU A 12 22.19 -43.66 -1.31
C GLU A 12 22.89 -42.28 -1.16
N ILE A 13 23.87 -41.98 -2.03
CA ILE A 13 24.56 -40.68 -2.07
C ILE A 13 23.61 -39.57 -2.58
N SER A 14 22.79 -39.86 -3.59
CA SER A 14 21.80 -38.89 -4.11
C SER A 14 20.66 -38.65 -3.11
N ARG A 15 20.19 -39.69 -2.41
CA ARG A 15 19.18 -39.59 -1.34
C ARG A 15 19.69 -38.82 -0.12
N ASN A 16 20.95 -39.02 0.28
CA ASN A 16 21.58 -38.25 1.37
C ASN A 16 21.84 -36.78 1.00
N ARG A 17 22.17 -36.48 -0.27
CA ARG A 17 22.21 -35.10 -0.78
C ARG A 17 20.82 -34.45 -0.81
N PHE A 18 19.79 -35.19 -1.23
CA PHE A 18 18.41 -34.70 -1.27
C PHE A 18 17.85 -34.42 0.12
N LEU A 19 18.15 -35.27 1.12
CA LEU A 19 17.78 -35.07 2.52
C LEU A 19 18.53 -33.89 3.16
N ARG A 20 19.81 -33.68 2.83
CA ARG A 20 20.55 -32.49 3.28
C ARG A 20 20.01 -31.20 2.64
N LEU A 21 19.71 -31.21 1.35
CA LEU A 21 19.13 -30.07 0.64
C LEU A 21 17.70 -29.73 1.13
N SER A 22 16.89 -30.73 1.47
CA SER A 22 15.54 -30.53 2.03
C SER A 22 15.57 -30.05 3.48
N SER A 23 16.53 -30.52 4.29
CA SER A 23 16.73 -30.00 5.66
C SER A 23 17.21 -28.55 5.64
N LEU A 24 18.13 -28.20 4.72
CA LEU A 24 18.67 -26.86 4.55
C LEU A 24 17.58 -25.88 4.07
N SER A 25 16.74 -26.29 3.12
CA SER A 25 15.63 -25.48 2.62
C SER A 25 14.55 -25.26 3.70
N LEU A 26 14.27 -26.25 4.54
CA LEU A 26 13.33 -26.10 5.66
C LEU A 26 13.87 -25.14 6.74
N THR A 27 15.17 -25.22 7.06
CA THR A 27 15.80 -24.27 7.99
C THR A 27 15.82 -22.85 7.43
N ILE A 28 16.12 -22.66 6.15
CA ILE A 28 16.10 -21.34 5.49
C ILE A 28 14.67 -20.78 5.49
N LEU A 29 13.66 -21.60 5.17
CA LEU A 29 12.27 -21.19 5.19
C LEU A 29 11.82 -20.78 6.60
N SER A 30 12.21 -21.57 7.62
CA SER A 30 11.92 -21.25 9.02
C SER A 30 12.61 -19.96 9.50
N ALA A 31 13.84 -19.71 9.04
CA ALA A 31 14.58 -18.50 9.34
C ALA A 31 13.95 -17.28 8.66
N VAL A 32 13.53 -17.40 7.39
CA VAL A 32 12.82 -16.33 6.67
C VAL A 32 11.50 -15.98 7.36
N PHE A 33 10.74 -16.97 7.83
CA PHE A 33 9.53 -16.72 8.62
C PHE A 33 9.84 -16.08 9.98
N PHE A 34 10.90 -16.51 10.67
CA PHE A 34 11.28 -15.96 11.97
C PHE A 34 11.81 -14.52 11.86
N PHE A 35 12.67 -14.23 10.88
CA PHE A 35 13.15 -12.88 10.60
C PHE A 35 12.06 -11.98 10.01
N GLY A 36 11.15 -12.53 9.19
CA GLY A 36 9.96 -11.82 8.71
C GLY A 36 9.01 -11.44 9.86
N ALA A 37 8.81 -12.33 10.83
CA ALA A 37 8.03 -12.05 12.03
C ALA A 37 8.70 -11.02 12.95
N ILE A 38 10.02 -11.07 13.11
CA ILE A 38 10.78 -10.05 13.86
C ILE A 38 10.75 -8.70 13.14
N TYR A 39 10.82 -8.67 11.81
CA TYR A 39 10.68 -7.46 11.01
C TYR A 39 9.28 -6.85 11.16
N LEU A 40 8.23 -7.67 11.11
CA LEU A 40 6.85 -7.26 11.40
C LEU A 40 6.66 -6.76 12.84
N LEU A 41 7.35 -7.37 13.82
CA LEU A 41 7.33 -6.91 15.22
C LEU A 41 8.14 -5.61 15.43
N ARG A 42 9.20 -5.39 14.66
CA ARG A 42 9.98 -4.15 14.67
C ARG A 42 9.26 -3.02 13.93
N SER A 43 8.60 -3.29 12.81
CA SER A 43 7.77 -2.30 12.11
C SER A 43 6.54 -1.93 12.94
N ALA A 44 5.95 -2.87 13.68
CA ALA A 44 4.87 -2.60 14.63
C ALA A 44 5.30 -1.72 15.83
N LYS A 45 6.59 -1.73 16.21
CA LYS A 45 7.14 -0.87 17.27
C LYS A 45 7.45 0.56 16.82
N SER A 46 7.47 0.84 15.51
CA SER A 46 7.75 2.18 14.97
C SER A 46 6.50 3.03 14.77
N TYR A 47 5.31 2.49 15.05
CA TYR A 47 4.09 3.28 15.15
C TYR A 47 3.81 3.55 16.63
N PRO A 48 3.54 4.80 17.05
CA PRO A 48 3.14 5.06 18.41
C PRO A 48 1.89 4.23 18.72
N THR A 49 2.02 3.26 19.63
CA THR A 49 0.94 2.39 20.13
C THR A 49 -0.03 3.16 21.03
N HIS A 50 -0.38 4.38 20.66
CA HIS A 50 -1.38 5.18 21.35
C HIS A 50 -2.73 4.99 20.65
N PHE A 51 -3.62 4.25 21.34
CA PHE A 51 -5.07 4.18 21.11
C PHE A 51 -5.58 3.42 19.87
N MET A 52 -5.56 2.09 19.92
CA MET A 52 -6.62 1.28 19.29
C MET A 52 -7.85 1.22 20.21
N ARG A 53 -8.62 2.30 20.33
CA ARG A 53 -10.04 2.18 20.70
C ARG A 53 -10.82 1.95 19.41
N ARG A 54 -11.91 1.16 19.45
CA ARG A 54 -12.86 1.07 18.33
C ARG A 54 -13.37 2.49 18.05
N ARG A 55 -12.85 3.15 17.01
CA ARG A 55 -13.23 4.51 16.63
C ARG A 55 -14.51 4.43 15.81
N HIS A 56 -15.56 5.06 16.30
CA HIS A 56 -16.86 5.09 15.64
C HIS A 56 -16.74 6.04 14.44
N SER A 57 -17.32 5.69 13.29
CA SER A 57 -17.49 6.66 12.21
C SER A 57 -18.52 7.70 12.67
N ILE A 58 -18.19 8.98 12.57
CA ILE A 58 -19.17 10.04 12.80
C ILE A 58 -19.90 10.25 11.48
N ILE A 59 -21.18 9.86 11.45
CA ILE A 59 -22.07 10.04 10.31
C ILE A 59 -22.98 11.23 10.58
N PHE A 60 -22.90 12.24 9.73
CA PHE A 60 -23.89 13.31 9.70
C PHE A 60 -24.80 13.12 8.48
N SER A 61 -26.11 13.17 8.69
CA SER A 61 -27.11 12.82 7.67
C SER A 61 -28.04 13.95 7.24
N THR A 62 -27.99 15.13 7.87
CA THR A 62 -28.90 16.26 7.53
C THR A 62 -28.25 17.62 7.80
N GLY A 63 -28.44 18.57 6.87
CA GLY A 63 -28.05 19.98 7.01
C GLY A 63 -26.77 20.39 6.26
N ASN A 64 -26.49 21.70 6.26
CA ASN A 64 -25.21 22.25 5.84
C ASN A 64 -24.23 22.14 7.01
N ILE A 65 -23.07 21.52 6.80
CA ILE A 65 -22.04 21.43 7.84
C ILE A 65 -20.89 22.38 7.54
N GLN A 66 -20.46 23.08 8.59
CA GLN A 66 -19.27 23.89 8.59
C GLN A 66 -18.33 23.42 9.72
N VAL A 67 -17.10 23.09 9.35
CA VAL A 67 -16.04 22.68 10.27
C VAL A 67 -14.92 23.70 10.15
N ILE A 68 -14.56 24.37 11.25
CA ILE A 68 -13.52 25.41 11.25
C ILE A 68 -12.60 25.18 12.44
N ASN A 69 -11.28 25.22 12.20
CA ASN A 69 -10.25 25.17 13.24
C ASN A 69 -10.40 23.95 14.17
N LYS A 70 -10.55 22.77 13.57
CA LYS A 70 -10.69 21.49 14.28
C LYS A 70 -9.56 20.54 13.95
N THR A 71 -9.25 19.66 14.90
CA THR A 71 -8.29 18.56 14.70
C THR A 71 -8.99 17.23 14.96
N PHE A 72 -8.77 16.28 14.06
CA PHE A 72 -9.43 15.00 14.02
C PHE A 72 -8.43 13.84 13.96
N TYR A 73 -8.76 12.75 14.64
CA TYR A 73 -7.98 11.50 14.65
C TYR A 73 -8.82 10.27 14.28
N GLU A 74 -10.09 10.49 13.95
CA GLU A 74 -11.06 9.45 13.65
C GLU A 74 -11.61 9.66 12.23
N HIS A 75 -12.10 8.59 11.59
CA HIS A 75 -12.68 8.66 10.26
C HIS A 75 -14.08 9.29 10.28
N PHE A 76 -14.38 10.08 9.25
CA PHE A 76 -15.67 10.74 9.03
C PHE A 76 -16.31 10.23 7.75
N GLU A 77 -17.57 9.79 7.82
CA GLU A 77 -18.38 9.52 6.64
C GLU A 77 -19.51 10.55 6.59
N TYR A 78 -19.67 11.21 5.45
CA TYR A 78 -20.55 12.36 5.35
C TYR A 78 -21.54 12.27 4.20
N LYS A 79 -22.82 12.42 4.54
CA LYS A 79 -23.95 12.40 3.59
C LYS A 79 -24.83 13.63 3.83
N SER A 80 -24.78 14.65 2.97
CA SER A 80 -25.64 15.84 3.15
C SER A 80 -25.88 16.66 1.87
N SER A 81 -26.53 17.82 2.02
CA SER A 81 -26.58 18.86 1.00
C SER A 81 -25.22 19.57 0.78
N GLN A 82 -24.56 20.05 1.84
CA GLN A 82 -23.33 20.85 1.73
C GLN A 82 -22.36 20.57 2.89
N ILE A 83 -21.06 20.53 2.58
CA ILE A 83 -19.98 20.53 3.57
C ILE A 83 -18.95 21.62 3.26
N SER A 84 -18.52 22.34 4.28
CA SER A 84 -17.42 23.30 4.19
C SER A 84 -16.46 23.08 5.35
N ILE A 85 -15.19 22.86 5.05
CA ILE A 85 -14.13 22.57 6.02
C ILE A 85 -13.02 23.61 5.82
N PHE A 86 -12.69 24.35 6.87
CA PHE A 86 -11.69 25.40 6.87
C PHE A 86 -10.69 25.18 8.01
N ASP A 87 -9.43 25.47 7.76
CA ASP A 87 -8.37 25.57 8.78
C ASP A 87 -8.30 24.35 9.71
N SER A 88 -8.56 23.15 9.17
CA SER A 88 -8.75 21.93 9.97
C SER A 88 -7.74 20.84 9.63
N TYR A 89 -7.49 19.96 10.60
CA TYR A 89 -6.42 18.98 10.58
C TYR A 89 -6.98 17.57 10.77
N PHE A 90 -6.58 16.63 9.92
CA PHE A 90 -6.98 15.22 9.95
C PHE A 90 -5.74 14.35 10.01
N TYR A 91 -5.50 13.76 11.18
CA TYR A 91 -4.27 13.04 11.49
C TYR A 91 -4.53 11.58 11.80
N TYR A 92 -3.90 10.69 11.04
CA TYR A 92 -3.92 9.26 11.30
C TYR A 92 -5.33 8.67 11.40
N CYS A 93 -6.30 9.25 10.69
CA CYS A 93 -7.62 8.68 10.54
C CYS A 93 -7.51 7.37 9.74
N ARG A 94 -8.24 6.34 10.17
CA ARG A 94 -8.15 5.00 9.60
C ARG A 94 -9.54 4.52 9.19
N GLN A 95 -9.69 4.15 7.93
CA GLN A 95 -10.81 3.36 7.44
C GLN A 95 -10.30 1.97 7.04
N ASN A 96 -10.64 0.96 7.85
CA ASN A 96 -10.09 -0.39 7.75
C ASN A 96 -11.11 -1.43 7.25
N SER A 97 -12.30 -1.01 6.82
CA SER A 97 -13.31 -1.96 6.32
C SER A 97 -12.78 -2.67 5.08
N LEU A 98 -12.74 -4.01 5.11
CA LEU A 98 -12.41 -4.82 3.92
C LEU A 98 -13.59 -4.96 2.95
N LYS A 99 -14.76 -4.40 3.29
CA LYS A 99 -15.91 -4.38 2.39
C LYS A 99 -15.78 -3.22 1.41
N TYR A 100 -16.03 -3.48 0.13
CA TYR A 100 -16.00 -2.49 -0.96
C TYR A 100 -16.75 -1.19 -0.64
N GLU A 101 -17.88 -1.25 0.08
CA GLU A 101 -18.70 -0.06 0.37
C GLU A 101 -18.32 0.70 1.64
N GLY A 102 -17.27 0.30 2.36
CA GLY A 102 -16.85 0.99 3.58
C GLY A 102 -15.36 1.21 3.71
N GLY A 103 -14.56 0.88 2.68
CA GLY A 103 -13.10 0.94 2.72
C GLY A 103 -12.50 2.28 2.26
N ASP A 104 -13.34 3.26 1.99
CA ASP A 104 -13.01 4.48 1.26
C ASP A 104 -12.88 5.71 2.18
N GLY A 105 -12.05 6.68 1.79
CA GLY A 105 -11.98 8.00 2.42
C GLY A 105 -11.37 7.96 3.82
N GLY A 106 -10.09 7.64 3.98
CA GLY A 106 -9.49 7.30 5.27
C GLY A 106 -9.71 8.33 6.38
N ALA A 107 -9.67 9.62 6.05
CA ALA A 107 -10.14 10.69 6.92
C ALA A 107 -11.60 11.05 6.65
N ILE A 108 -11.97 11.30 5.40
CA ILE A 108 -13.31 11.75 5.04
C ILE A 108 -13.82 11.03 3.79
N PHE A 109 -15.04 10.53 3.87
CA PHE A 109 -15.84 10.13 2.70
C PHE A 109 -16.99 11.13 2.50
N ILE A 110 -17.07 11.78 1.34
CA ILE A 110 -18.06 12.82 1.03
C ILE A 110 -19.02 12.33 -0.05
N THR A 111 -20.30 12.32 0.27
CA THR A 111 -21.42 12.34 -0.69
C THR A 111 -22.29 13.55 -0.39
N ALA A 112 -22.09 14.64 -1.12
CA ALA A 112 -22.83 15.89 -0.91
C ALA A 112 -23.20 16.57 -2.24
N ILE A 113 -24.09 17.57 -2.22
CA ILE A 113 -24.33 18.40 -3.43
C ILE A 113 -23.13 19.31 -3.66
N THR A 114 -22.62 19.93 -2.59
CA THR A 114 -21.43 20.79 -2.65
C THR A 114 -20.42 20.48 -1.54
N SER A 115 -19.14 20.58 -1.85
CA SER A 115 -18.04 20.44 -0.87
C SER A 115 -16.98 21.52 -1.03
N ILE A 116 -16.61 22.17 0.07
CA ILE A 116 -15.52 23.15 0.13
C ILE A 116 -14.51 22.67 1.17
N ILE A 117 -13.25 22.55 0.79
CA ILE A 117 -12.15 22.18 1.70
C ILE A 117 -11.03 23.17 1.44
N GLU A 118 -10.71 23.98 2.44
CA GLU A 118 -9.72 25.05 2.32
C GLU A 118 -8.81 25.12 3.55
N ASN A 119 -7.53 25.39 3.32
CA ASN A 119 -6.51 25.54 4.38
C ASN A 119 -6.44 24.32 5.33
N CYS A 120 -6.64 23.12 4.81
CA CYS A 120 -6.67 21.92 5.63
C CYS A 120 -5.36 21.12 5.54
N ILE A 121 -5.13 20.23 6.51
CA ILE A 121 -4.04 19.26 6.47
C ILE A 121 -4.60 17.85 6.69
N PHE A 122 -4.36 16.96 5.74
CA PHE A 122 -4.62 15.54 5.85
C PHE A 122 -3.28 14.81 5.91
N ARG A 123 -2.94 14.24 7.08
CA ARG A 123 -1.67 13.54 7.25
C ARG A 123 -1.79 12.15 7.86
N GLY A 124 -1.06 11.21 7.30
CA GLY A 124 -0.94 9.86 7.85
C GLY A 124 -2.24 9.05 7.81
N ASN A 125 -3.23 9.50 7.02
CA ASN A 125 -4.53 8.86 6.94
C ASN A 125 -4.46 7.60 6.08
N PHE A 126 -5.38 6.67 6.31
CA PHE A 126 -5.40 5.42 5.58
C PHE A 126 -6.81 4.95 5.25
N ALA A 127 -6.97 4.49 4.01
CA ALA A 127 -8.13 3.79 3.51
C ALA A 127 -7.71 2.40 3.00
N SER A 128 -8.46 1.36 3.33
CA SER A 128 -8.24 0.01 2.80
C SER A 128 -8.50 -0.09 1.30
N HIS A 129 -9.29 0.84 0.72
CA HIS A 129 -9.65 0.83 -0.69
C HIS A 129 -9.22 2.12 -1.40
N ASN A 130 -10.04 3.16 -1.49
CA ASN A 130 -9.71 4.38 -2.23
C ASN A 130 -9.72 5.65 -1.37
N GLY A 131 -8.90 6.63 -1.74
CA GLY A 131 -8.87 7.95 -1.09
C GLY A 131 -8.33 7.85 0.33
N GLY A 132 -7.02 7.59 0.47
CA GLY A 132 -6.38 7.39 1.78
C GLY A 132 -6.59 8.55 2.75
N ALA A 133 -6.73 9.77 2.25
CA ALA A 133 -7.27 10.90 3.00
C ALA A 133 -8.76 11.13 2.70
N LEU A 134 -9.09 11.38 1.43
CA LEU A 134 -10.38 11.91 1.04
C LEU A 134 -10.97 11.12 -0.13
N TYR A 135 -12.24 10.73 -0.01
CA TYR A 135 -13.03 10.25 -1.14
C TYR A 135 -14.18 11.23 -1.37
N ILE A 136 -14.31 11.78 -2.58
CA ILE A 136 -15.45 12.61 -3.00
C ILE A 136 -16.26 11.85 -4.06
N LYS A 137 -17.53 11.56 -3.77
CA LYS A 137 -18.41 10.76 -4.63
C LYS A 137 -19.71 11.47 -4.97
N SER A 138 -20.08 11.50 -6.25
CA SER A 138 -21.39 11.95 -6.71
C SER A 138 -21.75 13.36 -6.23
N VAL A 139 -20.84 14.31 -6.45
CA VAL A 139 -20.96 15.71 -6.00
C VAL A 139 -21.16 16.65 -7.20
N SER A 140 -22.02 17.66 -7.07
CA SER A 140 -22.28 18.61 -8.15
C SER A 140 -21.14 19.63 -8.30
N SER A 141 -20.60 20.13 -7.18
CA SER A 141 -19.48 21.06 -7.19
C SER A 141 -18.56 20.86 -5.99
N SER A 142 -17.25 20.75 -6.23
CA SER A 142 -16.25 20.62 -5.19
C SER A 142 -15.12 21.64 -5.39
N LEU A 143 -14.69 22.27 -4.30
CA LEU A 143 -13.53 23.15 -4.21
C LEU A 143 -12.55 22.58 -3.19
N LEU A 144 -11.31 22.39 -3.59
CA LEU A 144 -10.20 22.02 -2.72
C LEU A 144 -9.06 23.02 -2.90
N LYS A 145 -8.67 23.71 -1.84
CA LYS A 145 -7.72 24.82 -1.95
C LYS A 145 -6.76 24.90 -0.78
N ASN A 146 -5.52 25.33 -1.03
CA ASN A 146 -4.52 25.61 0.01
C ASN A 146 -4.34 24.44 1.01
N THR A 147 -4.47 23.20 0.55
CA THR A 147 -4.56 22.03 1.42
C THR A 147 -3.36 21.13 1.23
N ILE A 148 -2.92 20.48 2.31
CA ILE A 148 -1.78 19.56 2.32
C ILE A 148 -2.28 18.12 2.53
N PHE A 149 -1.90 17.22 1.62
CA PHE A 149 -2.03 15.77 1.72
C PHE A 149 -0.65 15.15 1.88
N ASP A 150 -0.31 14.76 3.10
CA ASP A 150 1.03 14.31 3.49
C ASP A 150 1.02 12.89 4.05
N HIS A 151 1.82 11.97 3.50
CA HIS A 151 1.94 10.60 4.03
C HIS A 151 0.62 9.81 4.12
N ASN A 152 -0.35 10.05 3.23
CA ASN A 152 -1.61 9.30 3.22
C ASN A 152 -1.49 8.03 2.36
N LEU A 153 -2.17 6.96 2.77
CA LEU A 153 -2.03 5.62 2.17
C LEU A 153 -3.39 5.04 1.78
N ALA A 154 -3.50 4.51 0.56
CA ALA A 154 -4.67 3.76 0.12
C ALA A 154 -4.28 2.33 -0.28
N GLY A 155 -5.14 1.36 0.02
CA GLY A 155 -4.92 -0.02 -0.39
C GLY A 155 -5.04 -0.24 -1.90
N HIS A 156 -5.82 0.59 -2.61
CA HIS A 156 -6.08 0.45 -4.03
C HIS A 156 -5.79 1.73 -4.83
N PHE A 157 -6.69 2.73 -4.86
CA PHE A 157 -6.47 3.99 -5.59
C PHE A 157 -6.34 5.21 -4.67
N SER A 158 -5.38 6.08 -5.00
CA SER A 158 -5.16 7.41 -4.42
C SER A 158 -4.98 7.43 -2.91
N GLY A 159 -3.73 7.40 -2.46
CA GLY A 159 -3.36 7.67 -1.08
C GLY A 159 -3.85 9.05 -0.61
N GLY A 160 -3.86 10.05 -1.49
CA GLY A 160 -4.46 11.36 -1.21
C GLY A 160 -5.98 11.38 -1.41
N VAL A 161 -6.41 11.85 -2.60
CA VAL A 161 -7.80 12.17 -2.92
C VAL A 161 -8.30 11.30 -4.08
N PHE A 162 -9.44 10.66 -3.88
CA PHE A 162 -10.16 9.96 -4.94
C PHE A 162 -11.48 10.69 -5.25
N CYS A 163 -11.63 11.18 -6.47
CA CYS A 163 -12.83 11.86 -6.95
C CYS A 163 -13.54 11.01 -8.00
N PHE A 164 -14.81 10.72 -7.74
CA PHE A 164 -15.63 9.89 -8.62
C PHE A 164 -16.98 10.54 -8.89
N ASN A 165 -17.29 10.72 -10.17
CA ASN A 165 -18.56 11.28 -10.61
C ASN A 165 -18.84 12.68 -9.99
N VAL A 166 -17.84 13.57 -10.06
CA VAL A 166 -17.95 14.95 -9.59
C VAL A 166 -18.15 15.86 -10.80
N PHE A 167 -19.27 16.58 -10.86
CA PHE A 167 -19.64 17.34 -12.06
C PHE A 167 -18.69 18.52 -12.33
N SER A 168 -18.32 19.26 -11.28
CA SER A 168 -17.34 20.35 -11.34
C SER A 168 -16.36 20.24 -10.18
N PHE A 169 -15.06 20.16 -10.45
CA PHE A 169 -14.03 20.06 -9.42
C PHE A 169 -12.90 21.05 -9.66
N LEU A 170 -12.66 21.94 -8.69
CA LEU A 170 -11.57 22.91 -8.71
C LEU A 170 -10.56 22.57 -7.62
N VAL A 171 -9.28 22.42 -7.99
CA VAL A 171 -8.18 22.16 -7.05
C VAL A 171 -7.08 23.19 -7.21
N GLU A 172 -6.75 23.93 -6.16
CA GLU A 172 -5.77 25.02 -6.25
C GLU A 172 -4.75 25.01 -5.12
N ASN A 173 -3.51 25.40 -5.44
CA ASN A 173 -2.46 25.73 -4.47
C ASN A 173 -2.30 24.67 -3.37
N SER A 174 -2.31 23.39 -3.76
CA SER A 174 -2.36 22.28 -2.81
C SER A 174 -1.19 21.34 -3.02
N ASN A 175 -0.76 20.71 -1.93
CA ASN A 175 0.44 19.88 -1.90
C ASN A 175 0.07 18.42 -1.61
N PHE A 176 0.45 17.52 -2.50
CA PHE A 176 0.36 16.08 -2.38
C PHE A 176 1.77 15.51 -2.27
N SER A 177 2.22 15.28 -1.03
CA SER A 177 3.55 14.77 -0.75
C SER A 177 3.52 13.43 -0.03
N PHE A 178 4.46 12.54 -0.38
CA PHE A 178 4.68 11.27 0.33
C PHE A 178 3.44 10.36 0.40
N ASN A 179 2.44 10.56 -0.46
CA ASN A 179 1.27 9.69 -0.50
C ASN A 179 1.62 8.41 -1.24
N ALA A 180 0.96 7.32 -0.87
CA ALA A 180 1.21 6.02 -1.48
C ALA A 180 -0.07 5.23 -1.73
N ALA A 181 -0.07 4.41 -2.77
CA ALA A 181 -1.10 3.39 -2.99
C ALA A 181 -0.62 2.29 -3.94
N GLN A 182 -1.44 1.26 -4.13
CA GLN A 182 -1.16 0.23 -5.14
C GLN A 182 -1.22 0.81 -6.56
N LYS A 183 -2.32 1.47 -6.94
CA LYS A 183 -2.53 1.91 -8.32
C LYS A 183 -2.10 3.34 -8.57
N VAL A 184 -2.59 4.30 -7.78
CA VAL A 184 -2.35 5.73 -7.99
C VAL A 184 -2.00 6.36 -6.65
N SER A 185 -0.92 7.08 -6.52
CA SER A 185 -0.44 7.47 -5.19
C SER A 185 -1.19 8.66 -4.59
N SER A 186 -1.63 9.63 -5.40
CA SER A 186 -2.06 10.95 -4.87
C SER A 186 -3.45 11.37 -5.28
N LEU A 187 -3.72 11.51 -6.58
CA LEU A 187 -4.98 12.09 -7.07
C LEU A 187 -5.58 11.23 -8.18
N SER A 188 -6.82 10.78 -7.99
CA SER A 188 -7.59 10.08 -9.03
C SER A 188 -8.85 10.87 -9.32
N ILE A 189 -9.09 11.09 -10.61
CA ILE A 189 -10.25 11.79 -11.14
C ILE A 189 -10.91 10.86 -12.15
N SER A 190 -12.09 10.35 -11.81
CA SER A 190 -12.84 9.45 -12.69
C SER A 190 -14.26 9.97 -12.92
N TYR A 191 -14.71 9.97 -14.18
CA TYR A 191 -16.05 10.40 -14.58
C TYR A 191 -16.40 11.84 -14.17
N CYS A 192 -15.44 12.76 -14.31
CA CYS A 192 -15.60 14.16 -13.94
C CYS A 192 -15.56 15.04 -15.21
N PRO A 193 -16.71 15.59 -15.67
CA PRO A 193 -16.78 16.29 -16.96
C PRO A 193 -16.22 17.70 -16.94
N ARG A 194 -15.87 18.26 -15.77
CA ARG A 194 -15.25 19.60 -15.65
C ARG A 194 -14.28 19.62 -14.47
N VAL A 195 -12.99 19.48 -14.74
CA VAL A 195 -11.96 19.57 -13.71
C VAL A 195 -10.91 20.59 -14.08
N ASN A 196 -10.64 21.49 -13.14
CA ASN A 196 -9.63 22.53 -13.28
C ASN A 196 -8.68 22.43 -12.08
N THR A 197 -7.40 22.39 -12.37
CA THR A 197 -6.35 22.35 -11.35
C THR A 197 -5.34 23.45 -11.59
N ASN A 198 -4.75 23.97 -10.52
CA ASN A 198 -3.79 25.05 -10.62
C ASN A 198 -2.78 24.99 -9.49
N ASN A 199 -1.50 25.07 -9.85
CA ASN A 199 -0.40 25.21 -8.91
C ASN A 199 -0.41 24.08 -7.85
N LEU A 200 -0.50 22.83 -8.32
CA LEU A 200 -0.40 21.66 -7.46
C LEU A 200 1.05 21.18 -7.38
N ILE A 201 1.41 20.63 -6.22
CA ILE A 201 2.72 20.02 -6.00
C ILE A 201 2.53 18.54 -5.73
N PHE A 202 3.23 17.71 -6.49
CA PHE A 202 3.29 16.27 -6.34
C PHE A 202 4.74 15.85 -6.07
N PHE A 203 5.05 15.58 -4.81
CA PHE A 203 6.43 15.33 -4.37
C PHE A 203 6.58 13.98 -3.65
N LYS A 204 7.53 13.15 -4.12
CA LYS A 204 7.88 11.87 -3.48
C LYS A 204 6.70 10.95 -3.23
N ASN A 205 5.72 10.93 -4.13
CA ASN A 205 4.63 9.98 -4.03
C ASN A 205 5.03 8.65 -4.67
N ASP A 206 4.47 7.55 -4.14
CA ASP A 206 4.86 6.20 -4.50
C ASP A 206 3.64 5.35 -4.88
N ALA A 207 3.55 4.94 -6.14
CA ALA A 207 2.55 4.01 -6.63
C ALA A 207 3.22 2.71 -7.11
N LEU A 208 2.54 1.57 -7.01
CA LEU A 208 3.09 0.36 -7.63
C LEU A 208 2.87 0.35 -9.15
N ASP A 209 1.70 0.79 -9.63
CA ASP A 209 1.32 0.63 -11.04
C ASP A 209 1.24 1.95 -11.84
N TYR A 210 0.18 2.75 -11.69
CA TYR A 210 -0.24 3.73 -12.70
C TYR A 210 0.36 5.13 -12.58
N GLY A 211 0.84 5.57 -11.42
CA GLY A 211 1.47 6.88 -11.26
C GLY A 211 0.92 7.75 -10.16
N THR A 212 1.27 9.04 -10.20
CA THR A 212 0.88 9.98 -9.14
C THR A 212 -0.53 10.51 -9.30
N MET A 213 -0.91 10.81 -10.53
CA MET A 213 -2.23 11.29 -10.90
C MET A 213 -2.85 10.40 -11.99
N LEU A 214 -4.12 10.05 -11.82
CA LEU A 214 -4.93 9.36 -12.82
C LEU A 214 -6.11 10.24 -13.21
N ILE A 215 -6.33 10.38 -14.52
CA ILE A 215 -7.50 11.05 -15.08
C ILE A 215 -8.19 10.07 -16.02
N GLU A 216 -9.44 9.77 -15.73
CA GLU A 216 -10.22 8.75 -16.43
C GLU A 216 -11.62 9.27 -16.79
N ASN A 217 -12.04 9.06 -18.04
CA ASN A 217 -13.38 9.43 -18.53
C ASN A 217 -13.78 10.87 -18.16
N SER A 218 -12.83 11.81 -18.26
CA SER A 218 -12.97 13.17 -17.71
C SER A 218 -12.51 14.25 -18.68
N ILE A 219 -12.93 15.48 -18.44
CA ILE A 219 -12.37 16.68 -19.09
C ILE A 219 -11.60 17.45 -18.03
N PHE A 220 -10.31 17.63 -18.26
CA PHE A 220 -9.36 18.09 -17.26
C PHE A 220 -8.47 19.20 -17.81
N SER A 221 -8.20 20.22 -16.99
CA SER A 221 -7.20 21.24 -17.29
C SER A 221 -6.31 21.48 -16.07
N ASP A 222 -5.02 21.68 -16.32
CA ASP A 222 -4.03 21.98 -15.28
C ASP A 222 -3.12 23.13 -15.73
N VAL A 223 -2.85 24.03 -14.79
CA VAL A 223 -1.94 25.14 -14.97
C VAL A 223 -0.87 25.13 -13.88
N ALA A 224 0.40 25.15 -14.29
CA ALA A 224 1.56 25.38 -13.44
C ALA A 224 1.80 24.35 -12.32
N SER A 225 1.26 23.13 -12.41
CA SER A 225 1.57 22.06 -11.47
C SER A 225 2.96 21.45 -11.66
N LEU A 226 3.47 20.85 -10.60
CA LEU A 226 4.83 20.36 -10.44
C LEU A 226 4.83 18.90 -9.99
N PHE A 227 5.54 18.04 -10.72
CA PHE A 227 5.80 16.66 -10.35
C PHE A 227 7.29 16.46 -10.10
N SER A 228 7.68 15.97 -8.92
CA SER A 228 9.09 15.72 -8.62
C SER A 228 9.33 14.56 -7.67
N GLN A 229 10.31 13.73 -8.03
CA GLN A 229 10.76 12.56 -7.27
C GLN A 229 9.65 11.54 -7.00
N ASN A 230 8.59 11.50 -7.80
CA ASN A 230 7.57 10.47 -7.72
C ASN A 230 8.07 9.15 -8.35
N SER A 231 7.57 8.03 -7.83
CA SER A 231 7.89 6.68 -8.32
C SER A 231 6.63 5.90 -8.67
N ALA A 232 6.67 5.19 -9.79
CA ALA A 232 5.64 4.25 -10.20
C ALA A 232 6.13 3.28 -11.26
N GLY A 233 5.47 2.12 -11.37
CA GLY A 233 5.83 1.07 -12.32
C GLY A 233 5.64 1.44 -13.80
N ILE A 234 4.56 2.17 -14.13
CA ILE A 234 4.22 2.51 -15.53
C ILE A 234 4.60 3.95 -15.88
N THR A 235 4.08 4.94 -15.16
CA THR A 235 4.35 6.36 -15.40
C THR A 235 4.43 7.07 -14.06
N THR A 236 5.47 7.88 -13.87
CA THR A 236 5.74 8.49 -12.56
C THR A 236 4.75 9.58 -12.19
N SER A 237 4.29 10.36 -13.17
CA SER A 237 3.50 11.56 -12.91
C SER A 237 2.03 11.38 -13.27
N ILE A 238 1.69 11.26 -14.56
CA ILE A 238 0.30 11.33 -15.03
C ILE A 238 -0.07 10.11 -15.89
N LYS A 239 -1.22 9.51 -15.59
CA LYS A 239 -1.88 8.52 -16.43
C LYS A 239 -3.22 9.04 -16.93
N LEU A 240 -3.42 9.02 -18.25
CA LEU A 240 -4.71 9.22 -18.88
C LEU A 240 -5.34 7.88 -19.24
N ASN A 241 -6.67 7.79 -19.12
CA ASN A 241 -7.44 6.61 -19.49
C ASN A 241 -8.86 6.98 -19.98
N GLY A 242 -9.39 6.18 -20.90
CA GLY A 242 -10.83 6.11 -21.15
C GLY A 242 -11.46 7.36 -21.75
N ASN A 243 -11.06 7.74 -22.97
CA ASN A 243 -11.65 8.85 -23.72
C ASN A 243 -11.61 10.19 -22.95
N THR A 244 -10.48 10.42 -22.28
CA THR A 244 -10.21 11.62 -21.51
C THR A 244 -9.72 12.74 -22.42
N LYS A 245 -10.10 13.99 -22.13
CA LYS A 245 -9.60 15.19 -22.81
C LYS A 245 -8.87 16.09 -21.82
N CYS A 246 -7.61 16.42 -22.09
CA CYS A 246 -6.76 17.18 -21.19
C CYS A 246 -6.10 18.40 -21.84
N ASP A 247 -5.96 19.47 -21.06
CA ASP A 247 -5.11 20.62 -21.39
C ASP A 247 -4.13 20.85 -20.23
N PHE A 248 -2.84 20.88 -20.54
CA PHE A 248 -1.75 21.04 -19.60
C PHE A 248 -0.92 22.26 -19.99
N THR A 249 -0.93 23.30 -19.15
CA THR A 249 -0.17 24.52 -19.39
C THR A 249 0.90 24.72 -18.31
N LYS A 250 2.16 24.92 -18.72
CA LYS A 250 3.30 25.21 -17.82
C LYS A 250 3.57 24.13 -16.76
N ILE A 251 3.25 22.87 -17.07
CA ILE A 251 3.51 21.75 -16.16
C ILE A 251 4.99 21.42 -16.14
N LYS A 252 5.51 21.13 -14.95
CA LYS A 252 6.93 20.84 -14.74
C LYS A 252 7.11 19.41 -14.24
N PHE A 253 7.82 18.60 -15.01
CA PHE A 253 8.13 17.22 -14.68
C PHE A 253 9.62 17.08 -14.35
N PHE A 254 9.90 16.73 -13.09
CA PHE A 254 11.24 16.50 -12.54
C PHE A 254 11.39 15.09 -11.95
N ASP A 255 10.51 14.17 -12.33
CA ASP A 255 10.61 12.77 -11.93
C ASP A 255 11.73 12.08 -12.73
N GLN A 256 12.55 11.26 -12.04
CA GLN A 256 13.52 10.39 -12.68
C GLN A 256 12.79 9.13 -13.14
N ALA A 257 12.42 9.07 -14.42
CA ALA A 257 11.48 8.07 -14.91
C ALA A 257 11.76 7.67 -16.35
N ASN A 258 11.40 6.43 -16.71
CA ASN A 258 11.24 6.09 -18.12
C ASN A 258 10.12 6.94 -18.75
N TYR A 259 8.99 7.14 -18.05
CA TYR A 259 7.85 7.93 -18.54
C TYR A 259 7.25 8.84 -17.46
N SER A 260 7.01 10.11 -17.79
CA SER A 260 6.33 11.09 -16.93
C SER A 260 4.82 11.15 -17.19
N MET A 261 4.40 10.91 -18.43
CA MET A 261 2.99 10.83 -18.79
C MET A 261 2.76 9.65 -19.73
N THR A 262 1.62 8.97 -19.57
CA THR A 262 1.12 8.02 -20.57
C THR A 262 -0.38 8.17 -20.80
N ALA A 263 -0.83 7.81 -22.00
CA ALA A 263 -2.23 7.91 -22.42
C ALA A 263 -2.68 6.65 -23.17
N THR A 264 -3.99 6.41 -23.24
CA THR A 264 -4.59 5.36 -24.08
C THR A 264 -4.99 5.92 -25.46
N PRO A 265 -5.23 5.06 -26.47
CA PRO A 265 -5.57 5.47 -27.83
C PRO A 265 -6.75 6.44 -27.98
N THR A 266 -7.69 6.43 -27.04
CA THR A 266 -8.89 7.26 -27.10
C THR A 266 -8.71 8.60 -26.40
N ASP A 267 -7.59 8.83 -25.74
CA ASP A 267 -7.34 10.05 -24.98
C ASP A 267 -6.76 11.17 -25.86
N GLU A 268 -7.12 12.40 -25.54
CA GLU A 268 -6.62 13.62 -26.18
C GLU A 268 -5.94 14.50 -25.12
N ALA A 269 -4.74 15.02 -25.41
CA ALA A 269 -4.01 15.89 -24.49
C ALA A 269 -3.25 17.00 -25.21
N VAL A 270 -3.48 18.24 -24.81
CA VAL A 270 -2.71 19.40 -25.29
C VAL A 270 -1.70 19.80 -24.22
N LEU A 271 -0.44 19.97 -24.61
CA LEU A 271 0.63 20.43 -23.73
C LEU A 271 1.20 21.76 -24.24
N HIS A 272 1.06 22.81 -23.45
CA HIS A 272 1.53 24.16 -23.77
C HIS A 272 2.57 24.62 -22.73
N GLU A 273 3.75 25.04 -23.20
CA GLU A 273 4.81 25.59 -22.35
C GLU A 273 5.29 24.67 -21.20
N CYS A 274 5.18 23.36 -21.37
CA CYS A 274 5.60 22.39 -20.37
C CYS A 274 7.12 22.18 -20.34
N PHE A 275 7.63 21.77 -19.18
CA PHE A 275 9.04 21.53 -18.91
C PHE A 275 9.29 20.08 -18.51
N LEU A 276 10.28 19.44 -19.15
CA LEU A 276 10.74 18.08 -18.81
C LEU A 276 12.25 18.07 -18.56
N THR A 277 12.68 17.25 -17.61
CA THR A 277 14.11 16.91 -17.48
C THR A 277 14.54 15.98 -18.61
N ARG A 278 15.84 15.97 -18.97
CA ARG A 278 16.38 15.12 -20.05
C ARG A 278 16.06 13.63 -19.92
N ASP A 279 15.87 13.14 -18.69
CA ASP A 279 15.59 11.73 -18.43
C ASP A 279 14.08 11.41 -18.56
N SER A 280 13.22 12.42 -18.52
CA SER A 280 11.77 12.27 -18.65
C SER A 280 11.38 11.99 -20.10
N LYS A 281 10.76 10.84 -20.37
CA LYS A 281 10.09 10.60 -21.66
C LYS A 281 8.58 10.73 -21.50
N LEU A 282 7.90 11.01 -22.60
CA LEU A 282 6.45 10.89 -22.69
C LEU A 282 6.19 9.68 -23.59
N GLU A 283 5.61 8.59 -23.06
CA GLU A 283 5.17 7.47 -23.91
C GLU A 283 3.72 7.68 -24.26
N PHE A 284 3.45 7.67 -25.55
CA PHE A 284 2.10 7.63 -26.07
C PHE A 284 2.10 6.45 -27.03
N ASN A 285 1.30 5.43 -26.72
CA ASN A 285 1.17 4.31 -27.63
C ASN A 285 0.75 4.85 -29.01
N GLU A 286 1.42 4.39 -30.06
CA GLU A 286 1.38 4.87 -31.46
C GLU A 286 0.01 4.78 -32.16
N ASN A 287 -1.07 4.58 -31.41
CA ASN A 287 -2.40 4.33 -31.92
C ASN A 287 -3.35 5.46 -31.51
N GLU A 288 -3.49 6.48 -32.35
CA GLU A 288 -4.68 7.34 -32.49
C GLU A 288 -4.99 8.42 -31.42
N GLY A 289 -4.29 8.48 -30.28
CA GLY A 289 -4.44 9.59 -29.32
C GLY A 289 -3.96 10.93 -29.91
N LYS A 290 -4.76 12.00 -29.78
CA LYS A 290 -4.40 13.32 -30.33
C LYS A 290 -3.63 14.12 -29.30
N ILE A 291 -2.36 14.38 -29.60
CA ILE A 291 -1.50 15.17 -28.73
C ILE A 291 -0.89 16.33 -29.50
N GLU A 292 -1.11 17.53 -28.97
CA GLU A 292 -0.55 18.76 -29.51
C GLU A 292 0.44 19.33 -28.49
N ILE A 293 1.69 19.52 -28.90
CA ILE A 293 2.75 20.05 -28.05
C ILE A 293 3.23 21.39 -28.60
N SER A 294 3.26 22.41 -27.75
CA SER A 294 3.76 23.75 -28.10
C SER A 294 4.59 24.36 -26.96
N GLY A 295 5.63 25.14 -27.29
CA GLY A 295 6.41 25.89 -26.30
C GLY A 295 7.31 25.05 -25.37
N PHE A 296 7.79 23.89 -25.80
CA PHE A 296 8.46 22.92 -24.93
C PHE A 296 9.92 23.25 -24.61
N THR A 297 10.34 23.14 -23.34
CA THR A 297 11.74 23.34 -22.92
C THR A 297 12.31 22.07 -22.27
N ILE A 298 13.43 21.58 -22.81
CA ILE A 298 14.21 20.47 -22.23
C ILE A 298 15.51 21.05 -21.69
N SER A 299 15.77 20.89 -20.39
CA SER A 299 17.01 21.38 -19.76
C SER A 299 17.65 20.31 -18.85
N GLN A 300 18.95 20.46 -18.60
CA GLN A 300 19.61 19.73 -17.52
C GLN A 300 18.97 20.11 -16.18
N GLN A 301 18.92 19.14 -15.25
CA GLN A 301 18.32 19.28 -13.92
C GLN A 301 18.55 20.67 -13.32
N ILE A 302 17.48 21.45 -13.21
CA ILE A 302 17.48 22.64 -12.37
C ILE A 302 17.36 22.10 -10.95
N LYS A 303 18.37 22.34 -10.09
CA LYS A 303 18.24 22.13 -8.65
C LYS A 303 17.09 23.01 -8.16
N PHE A 304 15.93 22.41 -7.96
CA PHE A 304 14.77 23.11 -7.41
C PHE A 304 14.89 23.16 -5.89
N ASN A 305 14.67 24.33 -5.28
CA ASN A 305 14.60 24.42 -3.83
C ASN A 305 13.21 23.96 -3.35
N TYR A 306 13.10 22.69 -2.99
CA TYR A 306 11.83 22.11 -2.57
C TYR A 306 11.27 22.71 -1.26
N ASN A 307 12.11 23.35 -0.45
CA ASN A 307 11.69 24.02 0.79
C ASN A 307 10.92 25.33 0.54
N SER A 308 10.85 25.80 -0.71
CA SER A 308 10.11 27.02 -1.08
C SER A 308 8.81 26.74 -1.82
N LEU A 309 8.29 25.50 -1.78
CA LEU A 309 7.05 25.10 -2.45
C LEU A 309 5.88 25.12 -1.46
N PRO A 310 5.06 26.19 -1.45
CA PRO A 310 3.87 26.26 -0.61
C PRO A 310 2.69 25.47 -1.20
N PRO A 311 1.79 24.94 -0.37
CA PRO A 311 1.87 24.91 1.09
C PRO A 311 2.88 23.85 1.55
N ILE A 312 3.81 24.23 2.43
CA ILE A 312 4.82 23.33 3.01
C ILE A 312 4.11 22.48 4.08
N PRO A 313 4.34 21.15 4.15
CA PRO A 313 3.87 20.35 5.28
C PRO A 313 4.39 20.94 6.60
N THR A 314 3.54 21.66 7.34
CA THR A 314 3.89 22.11 8.68
C THR A 314 3.70 20.94 9.64
N TYR A 315 4.77 20.57 10.31
CA TYR A 315 4.72 19.60 11.41
C TYR A 315 4.44 20.40 12.68
N HIS A 316 3.17 20.49 13.07
CA HIS A 316 2.87 20.90 14.43
C HIS A 316 3.38 19.81 15.37
N GLU A 317 4.17 20.19 16.38
CA GLU A 317 4.46 19.27 17.48
C GLU A 317 3.13 18.87 18.11
N ILE A 318 2.91 17.56 18.24
CA ILE A 318 1.81 16.99 19.01
C ILE A 318 2.16 17.18 20.50
N SER A 319 2.23 18.42 20.96
CA SER A 319 2.45 18.74 22.37
C SER A 319 1.10 18.85 23.06
N ASN A 320 0.86 17.92 24.01
CA ASN A 320 -0.23 17.92 24.98
C ASN A 320 -1.63 18.21 24.42
N ILE A 321 -2.17 17.27 23.65
CA ILE A 321 -3.60 17.26 23.34
C ILE A 321 -4.34 16.80 24.58
N THR A 322 -4.98 17.75 25.26
CA THR A 322 -6.11 17.46 26.14
C THR A 322 -7.21 16.87 25.26
N ILE A 323 -7.37 15.54 25.33
CA ILE A 323 -8.48 14.84 24.66
C ILE A 323 -9.75 15.35 25.33
N ILE A 324 -10.44 16.29 24.70
CA ILE A 324 -11.80 16.66 25.09
C ILE A 324 -12.67 15.44 24.77
N PRO A 325 -13.33 14.81 25.76
CA PRO A 325 -14.25 13.71 25.49
C PRO A 325 -15.34 14.18 24.53
N THR A 326 -15.76 13.31 23.62
CA THR A 326 -16.81 13.53 22.60
C THR A 326 -18.18 13.95 23.16
N THR A 327 -18.32 14.10 24.48
CA THR A 327 -19.51 14.60 25.17
C THR A 327 -19.71 16.11 25.00
N GLU A 328 -18.69 16.91 24.68
CA GLU A 328 -18.86 18.37 24.47
C GLU A 328 -19.36 18.75 23.06
N LEU A 329 -19.49 17.78 22.14
CA LEU A 329 -20.11 17.97 20.81
C LEU A 329 -21.64 17.81 20.83
N GLN A 330 -22.23 17.41 21.97
CA GLN A 330 -23.67 17.20 22.10
C GLN A 330 -24.48 18.47 22.40
N ASP A 331 -23.85 19.53 22.91
CA ASP A 331 -24.62 20.66 23.46
C ASP A 331 -25.10 21.69 22.42
N ASN A 332 -24.73 21.56 21.14
CA ASN A 332 -25.09 22.57 20.11
C ASN A 332 -25.59 22.03 18.75
N LEU A 333 -26.01 20.76 18.62
CA LEU A 333 -26.59 20.24 17.37
C LEU A 333 -27.89 19.45 17.63
N PRO A 334 -28.94 19.61 16.78
CA PRO A 334 -30.26 19.05 17.06
C PRO A 334 -30.25 17.52 17.01
N LEU A 335 -30.81 16.93 18.07
CA LEU A 335 -30.91 15.49 18.33
C LEU A 335 -31.47 14.71 17.13
N GLY A 336 -30.64 13.84 16.55
CA GLY A 336 -31.02 12.89 15.49
C GLY A 336 -30.69 11.44 15.87
N ILE A 337 -31.71 10.73 16.35
CA ILE A 337 -31.94 9.28 16.45
C ILE A 337 -30.69 8.36 16.32
N GLU A 338 -30.19 7.89 17.47
CA GLU A 338 -29.29 6.73 17.56
C GLU A 338 -30.02 5.45 17.09
N SER A 339 -29.52 4.80 16.04
CA SER A 339 -29.91 3.41 15.75
C SER A 339 -29.06 2.47 16.60
N LYS A 340 -29.70 1.78 17.55
CA LYS A 340 -29.12 0.69 18.34
C LYS A 340 -28.77 -0.47 17.41
N ILE A 341 -27.51 -0.57 16.99
CA ILE A 341 -26.96 -1.79 16.41
C ILE A 341 -26.25 -2.56 17.53
N SER A 342 -26.67 -3.81 17.75
CA SER A 342 -26.13 -4.67 18.80
C SER A 342 -24.63 -4.96 18.59
N PRO A 343 -23.83 -5.11 19.67
CA PRO A 343 -22.42 -5.38 19.53
C PRO A 343 -22.22 -6.80 19.00
N SER A 344 -21.84 -6.92 17.72
CA SER A 344 -21.32 -8.18 17.20
C SER A 344 -20.03 -8.55 17.95
N SER A 345 -19.95 -9.82 18.35
CA SER A 345 -18.85 -10.38 19.13
C SER A 345 -17.50 -10.13 18.45
N PRO A 346 -16.38 -9.98 19.20
CA PRO A 346 -15.08 -9.65 18.62
C PRO A 346 -14.49 -10.85 17.86
N GLN A 347 -14.94 -11.04 16.61
CA GLN A 347 -14.49 -12.08 15.68
C GLN A 347 -12.96 -12.07 15.46
N TRP A 348 -12.30 -10.92 15.65
CA TRP A 348 -10.84 -10.81 15.52
C TRP A 348 -10.07 -11.58 16.61
N LYS A 349 -10.60 -11.67 17.84
CA LYS A 349 -9.96 -12.46 18.91
C LYS A 349 -10.02 -13.95 18.58
N VAL A 350 -11.16 -14.40 18.06
CA VAL A 350 -11.36 -15.76 17.59
C VAL A 350 -10.45 -16.06 16.40
N MET A 351 -10.34 -15.14 15.44
CA MET A 351 -9.46 -15.29 14.29
C MET A 351 -7.98 -15.34 14.68
N MET A 352 -7.54 -14.48 15.62
CA MET A 352 -6.17 -14.53 16.15
C MET A 352 -5.90 -15.85 16.86
N ILE A 353 -6.83 -16.32 17.70
CA ILE A 353 -6.70 -17.63 18.35
C ILE A 353 -6.55 -18.72 17.29
N ILE A 354 -7.41 -18.77 16.27
CA ILE A 354 -7.34 -19.76 15.18
C ILE A 354 -5.97 -19.72 14.48
N LEU A 355 -5.45 -18.53 14.14
CA LEU A 355 -4.15 -18.38 13.49
C LEU A 355 -2.99 -18.87 14.38
N TYR A 356 -3.03 -18.55 15.69
CA TYR A 356 -2.04 -19.04 16.65
C TYR A 356 -2.11 -20.55 16.79
N THR A 357 -3.31 -21.13 16.91
CA THR A 357 -3.47 -22.59 17.00
C THR A 357 -2.95 -23.27 15.73
N PHE A 358 -3.23 -22.70 14.56
CA PHE A 358 -2.77 -23.24 13.28
C PHE A 358 -1.25 -23.19 13.15
N ALA A 359 -0.61 -22.08 13.55
CA ALA A 359 0.85 -21.96 13.57
C ALA A 359 1.51 -22.97 14.53
N ILE A 360 0.93 -23.18 15.72
CA ILE A 360 1.41 -24.16 16.70
C ILE A 360 1.28 -25.59 16.14
N VAL A 361 0.18 -25.92 15.48
CA VAL A 361 -0.03 -27.24 14.87
C VAL A 361 0.97 -27.50 13.74
N LEU A 362 1.23 -26.51 12.88
CA LEU A 362 2.24 -26.62 11.83
C LEU A 362 3.65 -26.82 12.42
N LEU A 363 3.99 -26.08 13.48
CA LEU A 363 5.27 -26.23 14.16
C LEU A 363 5.42 -27.64 14.78
N ALA A 364 4.38 -28.12 15.45
CA ALA A 364 4.37 -29.47 16.03
C ALA A 364 4.50 -30.55 14.94
N HIS A 365 3.85 -30.38 13.79
CA HIS A 365 3.97 -31.29 12.66
C HIS A 365 5.39 -31.29 12.08
N ALA A 366 6.00 -30.11 11.90
CA ALA A 366 7.37 -29.97 11.43
C ALA A 366 8.39 -30.64 12.39
N VAL A 367 8.23 -30.44 13.70
CA VAL A 367 9.08 -31.08 14.73
C VAL A 367 8.90 -32.60 14.71
N LYS A 368 7.66 -33.11 14.59
CA LYS A 368 7.39 -34.55 14.49
C LYS A 368 8.04 -35.17 13.25
N GLN A 369 7.97 -34.50 12.10
CA GLN A 369 8.64 -34.96 10.89
C GLN A 369 10.16 -34.96 11.06
N TYR A 370 10.73 -33.91 11.64
CA TYR A 370 12.17 -33.84 11.91
C TYR A 370 12.66 -34.99 12.80
N ILE A 371 11.96 -35.28 13.91
CA ILE A 371 12.29 -36.40 14.80
C ILE A 371 12.13 -37.75 14.08
N SER A 372 11.07 -37.92 13.28
CA SER A 372 10.88 -39.15 12.51
C SER A 372 11.98 -39.42 11.49
N VAL A 373 12.55 -38.36 10.89
CA VAL A 373 13.67 -38.48 9.95
C VAL A 373 14.96 -38.85 10.69
N GLN A 374 15.21 -38.27 11.87
CA GLN A 374 16.37 -38.62 12.71
C GLN A 374 16.31 -40.07 13.23
N ASN A 375 15.13 -40.54 13.63
CA ASN A 375 14.95 -41.91 14.11
C ASN A 375 15.09 -42.95 12.99
N LYS A 376 14.67 -42.64 11.75
CA LYS A 376 14.91 -43.51 10.59
C LYS A 376 16.39 -43.56 10.17
N ALA A 377 17.14 -42.48 10.40
CA ALA A 377 18.57 -42.43 10.12
C ALA A 377 19.40 -43.25 11.13
N SER A 378 18.93 -43.39 12.38
CA SER A 378 19.63 -44.17 13.42
C SER A 378 19.34 -45.68 13.36
N THR A 379 18.18 -46.11 12.84
CA THR A 379 17.88 -47.54 12.68
C THR A 379 18.66 -48.22 11.54
N HIS A 380 19.22 -47.47 10.60
CA HIS A 380 20.02 -48.03 9.50
C HIS A 380 21.54 -48.14 9.80
N GLN A 381 22.00 -47.79 11.01
CA GLN A 381 23.42 -47.88 11.39
C GLN A 381 23.81 -49.14 12.18
N ASN A 382 22.87 -50.05 12.49
CA ASN A 382 23.13 -51.20 13.37
C ASN A 382 23.12 -52.59 12.70
N GLU A 383 23.16 -52.69 11.37
CA GLU A 383 23.34 -53.98 10.66
C GLU A 383 24.48 -53.87 9.64
N PHE A 384 25.73 -53.99 10.10
CA PHE A 384 26.87 -54.39 9.26
C PHE A 384 27.93 -55.08 10.13
N ASP A 385 27.83 -56.41 10.24
CA ASP A 385 28.92 -57.27 10.70
C ASP A 385 30.01 -57.36 9.61
N TYR A 386 31.21 -56.88 9.92
CA TYR A 386 32.41 -57.05 9.08
C TYR A 386 33.19 -58.32 9.48
N PRO A 387 33.72 -59.11 8.53
CA PRO A 387 34.52 -60.30 8.82
C PRO A 387 35.98 -59.93 9.12
N GLN A 388 36.59 -60.54 10.14
CA GLN A 388 38.03 -60.42 10.43
C GLN A 388 38.86 -61.33 9.52
N ILE A 389 39.93 -60.76 8.95
CA ILE A 389 40.93 -61.43 8.11
C ILE A 389 42.04 -62.05 8.98
N PHE A 390 42.30 -63.33 8.70
CA PHE A 390 43.48 -64.18 8.90
C PHE A 390 44.71 -63.66 9.67
N SER A 391 45.20 -64.51 10.58
CA SER A 391 46.64 -64.74 10.79
C SER A 391 46.92 -66.24 10.83
N PHE A 392 47.87 -66.66 9.99
CA PHE A 392 48.49 -67.98 9.98
C PHE A 392 49.71 -67.94 10.90
N GLU A 393 49.91 -68.95 11.74
CA GLU A 393 51.27 -69.50 12.00
C GLU A 393 51.23 -70.87 12.72
N ASN A 394 51.93 -71.80 12.06
CA ASN A 394 52.76 -72.89 12.58
C ASN A 394 52.17 -74.26 13.03
N GLU A 395 52.53 -75.22 12.17
CA GLU A 395 52.80 -76.65 12.36
C GLU A 395 53.18 -77.10 13.79
N ILE A 396 52.72 -78.29 14.18
CA ILE A 396 53.55 -79.51 14.40
C ILE A 396 52.62 -80.70 14.72
N ASP A 397 52.65 -81.67 13.82
CA ASP A 397 52.77 -83.12 14.02
C ASP A 397 52.16 -83.81 15.26
N GLY A 398 51.40 -84.91 15.05
CA GLY A 398 51.17 -85.88 16.13
C GLY A 398 49.87 -86.70 16.14
N ARG A 399 49.69 -87.56 15.14
CA ARG A 399 48.98 -88.87 15.13
C ARG A 399 48.02 -89.27 16.28
N LYS A 400 46.83 -89.70 15.82
CA LYS A 400 46.06 -90.93 16.14
C LYS A 400 45.49 -91.13 17.56
N PHE A 401 44.17 -91.27 17.67
CA PHE A 401 43.39 -92.55 17.69
C PHE A 401 41.94 -92.15 18.05
N GLU A 402 40.92 -92.36 17.20
CA GLU A 402 40.15 -93.58 16.93
C GLU A 402 39.21 -94.05 18.07
N ASN A 403 38.01 -94.49 17.65
CA ASN A 403 36.89 -95.17 18.34
C ASN A 403 35.78 -94.23 18.90
N ILE A 404 34.51 -94.30 18.48
CA ILE A 404 33.68 -95.30 17.76
C ILE A 404 32.74 -94.58 16.80
#